data_AF-A0A177C1A4-F1
#
_entry.id   AF-A0A177C1A4-F1
#
_cell.length_a   1.000
_cell.length_b   1.000
_cell.length_c   1.000
_cell.angle_alpha   90.00
_cell.angle_beta   90.00
_cell.angle_gamma   90.00
#
_symmetry.space_group_name_H-M   'P 1'
#
loop_
_entity.id
_entity.type
_entity.pdbx_description
1 polymer ?
#
loop_
_entity_poly.entity_id
_entity_poly.type
_entity_poly.pdbx_seq_one_letter_code
_entity_poly.pdbx_strand_id
1 'polypeptide(L)'
;MANSIDSHSIVMFGRRRPLLGAALVVGASRSAARHEVEREAQRSAEMQWAAEKAAVDKRREEEERDRRTQLALDEAIAKERQRTESTQSSRQPGVGEKQAPNVRYCPSCGHACLRGAKFCSMCGEKQPEDDSLPQNMK
;
A
#
# COMPACT_ATOMS: atom_id res chain seq x y z
N MET A 1 -42.78 0.36 -34.56
CA MET A 1 -43.90 1.09 -35.19
C MET A 1 -44.42 2.04 -34.12
N ALA A 2 -43.86 3.24 -34.02
CA ALA A 2 -44.36 4.44 -34.70
C ALA A 2 -45.76 4.86 -34.19
N ASN A 3 -45.74 5.90 -33.35
CA ASN A 3 -46.67 7.04 -33.27
C ASN A 3 -48.18 6.80 -33.40
N SER A 4 -48.93 7.25 -32.39
CA SER A 4 -50.01 8.20 -32.68
C SER A 4 -50.17 9.18 -31.53
N ILE A 5 -50.09 10.45 -31.92
CA ILE A 5 -50.19 11.66 -31.11
C ILE A 5 -51.67 11.99 -31.09
N ASP A 6 -52.28 12.20 -29.92
CA ASP A 6 -53.52 12.96 -29.86
C ASP A 6 -53.32 14.19 -28.98
N SER A 7 -53.44 15.32 -29.68
CA SER A 7 -53.24 16.67 -29.18
C SER A 7 -54.58 17.27 -28.81
N HIS A 8 -54.53 18.23 -27.88
CA HIS A 8 -55.59 19.13 -27.42
C HIS A 8 -56.33 18.62 -26.18
N SER A 9 -56.12 19.23 -25.01
CA SER A 9 -56.65 20.57 -24.79
C SER A 9 -55.81 21.38 -23.80
N ILE A 10 -55.34 22.52 -24.28
CA ILE A 10 -54.79 23.62 -23.50
C ILE A 10 -55.90 24.20 -22.63
N VAL A 11 -55.76 24.11 -21.31
CA VAL A 11 -56.50 24.96 -20.37
C VAL A 11 -55.51 25.90 -19.71
N MET A 12 -55.68 27.18 -20.02
CA MET A 12 -54.94 28.31 -19.48
C MET A 12 -55.24 28.52 -17.99
N PHE A 13 -54.38 29.31 -17.34
CA PHE A 13 -54.48 29.99 -16.03
C PHE A 13 -53.68 29.40 -14.86
N GLY A 14 -52.54 30.07 -14.57
CA GLY A 14 -52.06 30.20 -13.19
C GLY A 14 -50.55 30.08 -12.95
N ARG A 15 -49.71 30.94 -13.55
CA ARG A 15 -48.32 31.13 -13.08
C ARG A 15 -48.32 31.73 -11.66
N ARG A 16 -48.20 30.91 -10.61
CA ARG A 16 -47.79 31.36 -9.26
C ARG A 16 -46.42 30.76 -8.94
N ARG A 17 -45.37 31.57 -9.13
CA ARG A 17 -44.05 31.34 -8.54
C ARG A 17 -44.15 31.60 -7.03
N PRO A 18 -43.84 30.66 -6.13
CA PRO A 18 -43.58 31.02 -4.75
C PRO A 18 -42.23 31.76 -4.70
N LEU A 19 -42.29 33.08 -4.84
CA LEU A 19 -41.21 33.99 -4.44
C LEU A 19 -41.19 34.06 -2.91
N LEU A 20 -40.65 33.02 -2.26
CA LEU A 20 -40.31 33.08 -0.84
C LEU A 20 -38.85 32.67 -0.68
N GLY A 21 -37.98 33.45 -1.32
CA GLY A 21 -36.59 33.55 -0.88
C GLY A 21 -36.61 34.27 0.46
N ALA A 22 -36.32 33.56 1.54
CA ALA A 22 -36.19 34.15 2.86
C ALA A 22 -35.06 35.18 2.83
N ALA A 23 -35.41 36.46 2.79
CA ALA A 23 -34.47 37.54 2.96
C ALA A 23 -34.03 37.55 4.42
N LEU A 24 -32.78 37.15 4.68
CA LEU A 24 -32.10 37.41 5.95
C LEU A 24 -31.89 38.93 6.07
N VAL A 25 -32.87 39.63 6.65
CA VAL A 25 -32.74 41.04 7.02
C VAL A 25 -32.05 41.09 8.39
N VAL A 26 -30.72 41.16 8.39
CA VAL A 26 -29.95 41.42 9.60
C VAL A 26 -30.10 42.90 9.96
N GLY A 27 -31.03 43.19 10.87
CA GLY A 27 -31.35 44.52 11.38
C GLY A 27 -30.48 44.95 12.55
N ALA A 28 -29.16 45.04 12.37
CA ALA A 28 -28.26 45.74 13.29
C ALA A 28 -27.55 46.87 12.52
N SER A 29 -27.39 48.05 13.12
CA SER A 29 -26.71 49.21 12.51
C SER A 29 -25.44 48.77 11.76
N ARG A 30 -25.28 49.20 10.51
CA ARG A 30 -24.16 48.80 9.63
C ARG A 30 -22.78 48.96 10.28
N SER A 31 -22.63 49.90 11.22
CA SER A 31 -21.43 50.12 12.03
C SER A 31 -21.25 49.09 13.15
N ALA A 32 -22.29 48.78 13.93
CA ALA A 32 -22.26 47.75 14.97
C ALA A 32 -22.05 46.34 14.37
N ALA A 33 -22.74 46.05 13.26
CA ALA A 33 -22.59 44.79 12.52
C ALA A 33 -21.16 44.59 11.99
N ARG A 34 -20.49 45.65 11.51
CA ARG A 34 -19.09 45.56 11.05
C ARG A 34 -18.11 45.32 12.18
N HIS A 35 -18.30 45.96 13.32
CA HIS A 35 -17.42 45.80 14.48
C HIS A 35 -17.53 44.40 15.11
N GLU A 36 -18.73 43.83 15.15
CA GLU A 36 -18.94 42.44 15.58
C GLU A 36 -18.32 41.44 14.62
N VAL A 37 -18.50 41.65 13.30
CA VAL A 37 -17.87 40.83 12.25
C VAL A 37 -16.35 40.93 12.29
N GLU A 38 -15.77 42.10 12.54
CA GLU A 38 -14.32 42.29 12.64
C GLU A 38 -13.74 41.60 13.88
N ARG A 39 -14.43 41.66 15.03
CA ARG A 39 -14.05 40.89 16.24
C ARG A 39 -14.20 39.38 16.05
N GLU A 40 -15.19 38.94 15.27
CA GLU A 40 -15.35 37.52 14.92
C GLU A 40 -14.23 37.07 13.97
N ALA A 41 -13.87 37.89 12.98
CA ALA A 41 -12.75 37.65 12.08
C ALA A 41 -11.42 37.56 12.84
N GLN A 42 -11.15 38.48 13.77
CA GLN A 42 -9.94 38.45 14.63
C GLN A 42 -9.86 37.15 15.43
N ARG A 43 -10.95 36.74 16.10
CA ARG A 43 -10.99 35.47 16.84
C ARG A 43 -10.80 34.26 15.93
N SER A 44 -11.38 34.28 14.73
CA SER A 44 -11.19 33.19 13.76
C SER A 44 -9.75 33.10 13.27
N ALA A 45 -9.08 34.24 13.06
CA ALA A 45 -7.67 34.30 12.67
C ALA A 45 -6.75 33.81 13.80
N GLU A 46 -7.01 34.21 15.05
CA GLU A 46 -6.28 33.71 16.23
C GLU A 46 -6.43 32.19 16.38
N MET A 47 -7.65 31.66 16.22
CA MET A 47 -7.91 30.23 16.25
C MET A 47 -7.21 29.48 15.10
N GLN A 48 -7.22 30.05 13.89
CA GLN A 48 -6.52 29.47 12.74
C GLN A 48 -5.02 29.44 12.95
N TRP A 49 -4.42 30.52 13.44
CA TRP A 49 -3.00 30.59 13.77
C TRP A 49 -2.61 29.59 14.87
N ALA A 50 -3.43 29.51 15.93
CA ALA A 50 -3.22 28.54 17.00
C ALA A 50 -3.33 27.09 16.51
N ALA A 51 -4.31 26.81 15.62
CA ALA A 51 -4.47 25.49 15.01
C ALA A 51 -3.30 25.13 14.09
N GLU A 52 -2.79 26.08 13.29
CA GLU A 52 -1.62 25.87 12.43
C GLU A 52 -0.38 25.56 13.27
N LYS A 53 -0.12 26.38 14.30
CA LYS A 53 1.01 26.15 15.21
C LYS A 53 0.92 24.78 15.89
N ALA A 54 -0.25 24.42 16.40
CA ALA A 54 -0.49 23.12 17.01
C ALA A 54 -0.30 21.96 16.01
N ALA A 55 -0.68 22.15 14.74
CA ALA A 55 -0.46 21.15 13.69
C ALA A 55 1.02 20.96 13.37
N VAL A 56 1.80 22.05 13.33
CA VAL A 56 3.26 22.01 13.14
C VAL A 56 3.94 21.30 14.31
N ASP A 57 3.59 21.66 15.55
CA ASP A 57 4.15 21.03 16.75
C ASP A 57 3.83 19.53 16.76
N LYS A 58 2.59 19.15 16.44
CA LYS A 58 2.19 17.74 16.33
C LYS A 58 2.98 16.99 15.26
N ARG A 59 3.21 17.58 14.08
CA ARG A 59 4.02 16.96 13.02
C ARG A 59 5.45 16.71 13.48
N ARG A 60 6.06 17.67 14.19
CA ARG A 60 7.41 17.53 14.74
C ARG A 60 7.49 16.40 15.77
N GLU A 61 6.50 16.29 16.65
CA GLU A 61 6.43 15.18 17.62
C GLU A 61 6.25 13.82 16.92
N GLU A 62 5.43 13.75 15.88
CA GLU A 62 5.21 12.53 15.10
C GLU A 62 6.50 12.09 14.39
N GLU A 63 7.21 13.01 13.73
CA GLU A 63 8.53 12.74 13.13
C GLU A 63 9.55 12.24 14.16
N GLU A 64 9.55 12.80 15.37
CA GLU A 64 10.44 12.34 16.45
C GLU A 64 10.07 10.94 16.94
N ARG A 65 8.77 10.64 17.06
CA ARG A 65 8.29 9.29 17.38
C ARG A 65 8.70 8.31 16.30
N ASP A 66 8.48 8.65 15.03
CA ASP A 66 8.85 7.82 13.89
C ASP A 66 10.35 7.55 13.87
N ARG A 67 11.18 8.59 14.04
CA ARG A 67 12.63 8.44 14.15
C ARG A 67 13.01 7.51 15.31
N ARG A 68 12.38 7.64 16.47
CA ARG A 68 12.63 6.74 17.61
C ARG A 68 12.22 5.30 17.30
N THR A 69 11.10 5.09 16.62
CA THR A 69 10.67 3.75 16.21
C THR A 69 11.62 3.13 15.18
N GLN A 70 12.10 3.92 14.23
CA GLN A 70 13.06 3.48 13.22
C GLN A 70 14.37 3.01 13.87
N LEU A 71 14.93 3.82 14.78
CA LEU A 71 16.14 3.45 15.51
C LEU A 71 15.97 2.16 16.34
N ALA A 72 14.79 1.97 16.96
CA ALA A 72 14.51 0.75 17.73
C ALA A 72 14.42 -0.49 16.83
N LEU A 73 13.85 -0.36 15.62
CA LEU A 73 13.81 -1.44 14.65
C LEU A 73 15.21 -1.80 14.13
N ASP A 74 16.01 -0.79 13.79
CA ASP A 74 17.39 -1.00 13.31
C ASP A 74 18.25 -1.68 14.38
N GLU A 75 18.13 -1.24 15.64
CA GLU A 75 18.82 -1.86 16.77
C GLU A 75 18.38 -3.32 16.97
N ALA A 76 17.09 -3.62 16.85
CA ALA A 76 16.57 -4.99 16.94
C ALA A 76 17.09 -5.88 15.82
N ILE A 77 17.12 -5.37 14.57
CA ILE A 77 17.69 -6.10 13.42
C ILE A 77 19.18 -6.37 13.63
N ALA A 78 19.94 -5.38 14.11
CA ALA A 78 21.37 -5.55 14.38
C ALA A 78 21.63 -6.62 15.46
N LYS A 79 20.85 -6.60 16.54
CA LYS A 79 20.94 -7.62 17.61
C LYS A 79 20.56 -9.00 17.12
N GLU A 80 19.50 -9.12 16.32
CA GLU A 80 19.12 -10.41 15.74
C GLU A 80 20.17 -10.93 14.77
N ARG A 81 20.79 -10.06 13.95
CA ARG A 81 21.93 -10.46 13.10
C ARG A 81 23.07 -11.03 13.94
N GLN A 82 23.51 -10.33 14.98
CA GLN A 82 24.55 -10.82 15.90
C GLN A 82 24.15 -12.13 16.60
N ARG A 83 22.88 -12.27 17.00
CA ARG A 83 22.35 -13.50 17.62
C ARG A 83 22.34 -14.66 16.63
N THR A 84 21.96 -14.41 15.38
CA THR A 84 21.99 -15.43 14.33
C THR A 84 23.42 -15.79 13.97
N GLU A 85 24.36 -14.85 13.86
CA GLU A 85 25.78 -15.12 13.60
C GLU A 85 26.42 -15.95 14.72
N SER A 86 26.18 -15.58 15.98
CA SER A 86 26.66 -16.34 17.15
C SER A 86 26.02 -17.74 17.24
N THR A 87 24.75 -17.88 16.87
CA THR A 87 24.09 -19.21 16.81
C THR A 87 24.58 -20.03 15.61
N GLN A 88 24.81 -19.40 14.45
CA GLN A 88 25.27 -20.03 13.21
C GLN A 88 26.74 -20.47 13.30
N SER A 89 27.56 -19.82 14.13
CA SER A 89 28.93 -20.27 14.42
C SER A 89 28.98 -21.64 15.11
N SER A 90 27.87 -22.14 15.66
CA SER A 90 27.75 -23.50 16.22
C SER A 90 26.77 -24.42 15.48
N ARG A 91 25.98 -23.87 14.55
CA ARG A 91 25.06 -24.62 13.68
C ARG A 91 25.16 -24.08 12.27
N GLN A 92 25.86 -24.80 11.40
CA GLN A 92 25.92 -24.48 9.97
C GLN A 92 24.50 -24.28 9.41
N PRO A 93 24.15 -23.07 8.95
CA PRO A 93 23.00 -22.89 8.09
C PRO A 93 23.42 -23.32 6.68
N GLY A 94 23.06 -24.53 6.29
CA GLY A 94 23.20 -25.00 4.91
C GLY A 94 22.28 -24.22 3.98
N VAL A 95 22.60 -22.97 3.69
CA VAL A 95 22.05 -22.27 2.52
C VAL A 95 22.84 -22.75 1.32
N GLY A 96 22.24 -23.70 0.61
CA GLY A 96 22.75 -24.28 -0.62
C GLY A 96 23.20 -23.19 -1.58
N GLU A 97 24.51 -23.15 -1.78
CA GLU A 97 25.17 -22.56 -2.92
C GLU A 97 24.40 -22.95 -4.18
N LYS A 98 24.27 -22.02 -5.13
CA LYS A 98 23.64 -22.23 -6.43
C LYS A 98 24.49 -23.21 -7.27
N GLN A 99 24.60 -24.45 -6.83
CA GLN A 99 24.96 -25.56 -7.68
C GLN A 99 23.78 -25.71 -8.63
N ALA A 100 24.01 -25.46 -9.92
CA ALA A 100 23.04 -25.76 -10.95
C ALA A 100 22.48 -27.16 -10.64
N PRO A 101 21.14 -27.33 -10.55
CA PRO A 101 20.58 -28.57 -10.09
C PRO A 101 21.13 -29.69 -10.98
N ASN A 102 21.86 -30.63 -10.38
CA ASN A 102 22.39 -31.84 -11.03
C ASN A 102 21.21 -32.76 -11.36
N VAL A 103 20.33 -32.28 -12.22
CA VAL A 103 19.03 -32.84 -12.54
C VAL A 103 18.97 -33.02 -14.05
N ARG A 104 18.47 -34.17 -14.47
CA ARG A 104 18.19 -34.54 -15.86
C ARG A 104 16.74 -34.95 -15.98
N TYR A 105 16.16 -34.79 -17.16
CA TYR A 105 14.79 -35.23 -17.40
C TYR A 105 14.78 -36.62 -18.01
N CYS A 106 13.91 -37.48 -17.50
CA CYS A 106 13.73 -38.83 -18.04
C CYS A 106 13.19 -38.74 -19.49
N PRO A 107 13.78 -39.46 -20.46
CA PRO A 107 13.32 -39.44 -21.85
C PRO A 107 11.94 -40.10 -22.04
N SER A 108 11.55 -41.04 -21.18
CA SER A 108 10.27 -41.75 -21.29
C SER A 108 9.10 -41.02 -20.64
N CYS A 109 9.32 -40.25 -19.56
CA CYS A 109 8.23 -39.64 -18.77
C CYS A 109 8.40 -38.15 -18.45
N GLY A 110 9.56 -37.55 -18.75
CA GLY A 110 9.82 -36.14 -18.48
C GLY A 110 10.07 -35.79 -17.01
N HIS A 111 10.14 -36.76 -16.09
CA HIS A 111 10.40 -36.46 -14.68
C HIS A 111 11.85 -36.03 -14.41
N ALA A 112 12.01 -35.06 -13.51
CA ALA A 112 13.30 -34.60 -13.00
C ALA A 112 13.98 -35.68 -12.15
N CYS A 113 15.03 -36.28 -12.67
CA CYS A 113 15.85 -37.29 -12.01
C CYS A 113 17.23 -36.73 -11.66
N LEU A 114 17.84 -37.18 -10.56
CA LEU A 114 19.22 -36.80 -10.24
C LEU A 114 20.22 -37.34 -11.28
N ARG A 115 21.23 -36.55 -11.63
CA ARG A 115 22.41 -37.03 -12.38
C ARG A 115 23.12 -38.10 -11.53
N GLY A 116 23.24 -39.32 -12.07
CA GLY A 116 23.75 -40.50 -11.34
C GLY A 116 22.68 -41.51 -10.92
N ALA A 117 21.39 -41.17 -10.96
CA ALA A 117 20.32 -42.13 -10.71
C ALA A 117 20.24 -43.15 -11.86
N LYS A 118 20.41 -44.44 -11.58
CA LYS A 118 20.38 -45.51 -12.60
C LYS A 118 18.98 -45.73 -13.22
N PHE A 119 17.93 -45.38 -12.48
CA PHE A 119 16.53 -45.54 -12.88
C PHE A 119 15.73 -44.28 -12.55
N CYS A 120 14.67 -44.03 -13.32
CA CYS A 120 13.72 -42.97 -13.02
C CYS A 120 12.84 -43.35 -11.81
N SER A 121 12.73 -42.46 -10.83
CA SER A 121 11.86 -42.63 -9.65
C SER A 121 10.37 -42.70 -9.98
N MET A 122 9.95 -42.16 -11.12
CA MET A 122 8.54 -42.07 -11.50
C MET A 122 8.08 -43.18 -12.45
N CYS A 123 8.90 -43.57 -13.44
CA CYS A 123 8.49 -44.56 -14.44
C CYS A 123 9.34 -45.84 -14.46
N GLY A 124 10.41 -45.92 -13.65
CA GLY A 124 11.29 -47.09 -13.60
C GLY A 124 12.24 -47.27 -14.79
N GLU A 125 12.17 -46.41 -15.81
CA GLU A 125 13.04 -46.49 -16.99
C GLU A 125 14.53 -46.33 -16.62
N LYS A 126 15.40 -47.16 -17.22
CA LYS A 126 16.86 -47.04 -17.04
C LYS A 126 17.33 -45.71 -17.61
N GLN A 127 17.98 -44.90 -16.78
CA GLN A 127 18.54 -43.64 -17.22
C GLN A 127 19.93 -43.87 -17.83
N PRO A 128 20.31 -43.15 -18.89
CA PRO A 128 21.65 -43.27 -19.48
C PRO A 128 22.71 -42.92 -18.43
N GLU A 129 23.79 -43.68 -18.29
CA GLU A 129 24.88 -43.30 -17.39
C GLU A 129 25.70 -42.15 -17.99
N ASP A 130 25.99 -41.12 -17.20
CA ASP A 130 26.78 -39.95 -17.62
C ASP A 130 28.18 -40.10 -17.02
N ASP A 131 29.04 -40.83 -17.73
CA ASP A 131 30.45 -41.09 -17.39
C ASP A 131 31.37 -39.92 -17.78
N SER A 132 30.85 -38.69 -17.83
CA SER A 132 31.59 -37.51 -18.29
C SER A 132 31.81 -36.48 -17.19
N LEU A 133 32.41 -36.90 -16.07
CA LEU A 133 33.26 -35.99 -15.31
C LEU A 133 34.61 -35.91 -16.04
N PRO A 134 35.13 -34.72 -16.39
CA PRO A 134 36.51 -34.59 -16.84
C PRO A 134 37.42 -34.98 -15.66
N GLN A 135 37.93 -36.21 -15.66
CA GLN A 135 39.06 -36.59 -14.84
C GLN A 135 40.34 -35.95 -15.41
N ASN A 136 40.53 -34.65 -15.22
CA ASN A 136 41.85 -34.08 -15.41
C ASN A 136 42.11 -32.85 -14.54
N MET A 137 42.54 -33.10 -13.30
CA MET A 137 43.56 -32.28 -12.66
C MET A 137 44.59 -33.27 -12.08
N LYS A 138 45.58 -33.64 -12.91
CA LYS A 138 46.88 -34.12 -12.44
C LYS A 138 47.82 -32.94 -12.31
#